data_AF-A0A0C2IXZ2-F1
#
_entry.id   AF-A0A0C2IXZ2-F1
#
_cell.length_a   1.000
_cell.length_b   1.000
_cell.length_c   1.000
_cell.angle_alpha   90.00
_cell.angle_beta   90.00
_cell.angle_gamma   90.00
#
_symmetry.space_group_name_H-M   'P 1'
#
loop_
_entity.id
_entity.type
_entity.pdbx_description
1 polymer ?
#
loop_
_entity_poly.entity_id
_entity_poly.type
_entity_poly.pdbx_seq_one_letter_code
_entity_poly.pdbx_strand_id
1 'polypeptide(L)'
;MDKTPSLKVGYDALFYAKGTDEYDAWKGRLEGSHFRILEAFVSDHVKGRGPAKLVENDTYGGSYNRVFRFRFASGGGDVAIKVAKPGHSAAALAAEKMMNEAAWMQRIRIKDTCIPVPRVYRSGKELYHESPLRLPYILMDWAEGDNLRDVLARGPPDELQSIILQQLASFHLDLYDLQFEAIGSVANDTPTGPRTRTIARPPLTIDMHQNALGIPNYPTDDWPTEPFTSARAYLDFVAQQQSTQLWTLRNINAPQTNDNENEPGAYHQPDTSEAIARLRFEGRYRFQQLFATPTLCPPGDNLGPFRAFNPDLDTRNMTVHPETGVITGVFDLEFTNGMPAQFASDPPLWLARYLPSTCLDRGYFA
;
A
#
# COMPACT_ATOMS: atom_id res chain seq x y z
N MET A 1 27.84 16.07 14.19
CA MET A 1 27.24 15.46 12.99
C MET A 1 26.26 16.48 12.46
N ASP A 2 26.47 16.96 11.24
CA ASP A 2 25.50 17.83 10.59
C ASP A 2 24.19 17.06 10.45
N LYS A 3 23.13 17.56 11.08
CA LYS A 3 21.79 17.01 10.93
C LYS A 3 21.26 17.48 9.57
N THR A 4 20.90 16.56 8.68
CA THR A 4 20.25 16.94 7.43
C THR A 4 18.82 17.39 7.75
N PRO A 5 18.38 18.59 7.33
CA PRO A 5 17.02 19.03 7.60
C PRO A 5 16.00 18.08 6.94
N SER A 6 15.00 17.62 7.69
CA SER A 6 13.94 16.77 7.11
C SER A 6 13.04 17.61 6.22
N LEU A 7 13.04 17.31 4.92
CA LEU A 7 12.29 18.07 3.91
C LEU A 7 10.92 17.47 3.58
N LYS A 8 10.52 16.40 4.28
CA LYS A 8 9.34 15.59 3.94
C LYS A 8 8.05 16.31 4.30
N VAL A 9 7.42 16.93 3.31
CA VAL A 9 6.00 17.29 3.34
C VAL A 9 5.37 16.62 2.12
N GLY A 10 4.63 15.55 2.38
CA GLY A 10 4.01 14.74 1.31
C GLY A 10 2.62 15.23 0.90
N TYR A 11 1.96 16.06 1.72
CA TYR A 11 0.57 16.46 1.53
C TYR A 11 0.22 17.73 2.30
N ASP A 12 -0.91 18.35 1.94
CA ASP A 12 -1.51 19.44 2.69
C ASP A 12 -2.29 18.90 3.89
N ALA A 13 -1.79 19.17 5.11
CA ALA A 13 -2.36 18.66 6.35
C ALA A 13 -3.81 19.12 6.58
N LEU A 14 -4.21 20.30 6.07
CA LEU A 14 -5.58 20.78 6.18
C LEU A 14 -6.53 19.93 5.32
N PHE A 15 -6.08 19.49 4.14
CA PHE A 15 -6.88 18.61 3.29
C PHE A 15 -6.93 17.19 3.84
N TYR A 16 -5.82 16.71 4.39
CA TYR A 16 -5.81 15.42 5.06
C TYR A 16 -6.77 15.41 6.28
N ALA A 17 -6.81 16.49 7.07
CA ALA A 17 -7.75 16.64 8.18
C ALA A 17 -9.22 16.64 7.73
N LYS A 18 -9.54 17.35 6.63
CA LYS A 18 -10.89 17.27 6.02
C LYS A 18 -11.26 15.84 5.62
N GLY A 19 -10.29 15.07 5.14
CA GLY A 19 -10.47 13.65 4.85
C GLY A 19 -10.85 12.83 6.09
N THR A 20 -10.20 13.11 7.23
CA THR A 20 -10.57 12.52 8.52
C THR A 20 -12.00 12.89 8.92
N ASP A 21 -12.39 14.17 8.80
CA ASP A 21 -13.74 14.62 9.12
C ASP A 21 -14.80 13.93 8.24
N GLU A 22 -14.51 13.75 6.95
CA GLU A 22 -15.38 13.02 6.02
C GLU A 22 -15.53 11.55 6.42
N TYR A 23 -14.43 10.89 6.77
CA TYR A 23 -14.43 9.50 7.24
C TYR A 23 -15.23 9.35 8.54
N ASP A 24 -15.06 10.26 9.50
CA ASP A 24 -15.76 10.20 10.77
C ASP A 24 -17.26 10.48 10.61
N ALA A 25 -17.63 11.42 9.74
CA ALA A 25 -19.02 11.64 9.36
C ALA A 25 -19.63 10.42 8.66
N TRP A 26 -18.89 9.76 7.76
CA TRP A 26 -19.33 8.53 7.11
C TRP A 26 -19.55 7.40 8.12
N LYS A 27 -18.59 7.21 9.03
CA LYS A 27 -18.66 6.20 10.10
C LYS A 27 -19.85 6.46 11.03
N GLY A 28 -20.12 7.72 11.37
CA GLY A 28 -21.25 8.13 12.20
C GLY A 28 -22.64 7.91 11.57
N ARG A 29 -22.71 7.73 10.24
CA ARG A 29 -23.95 7.38 9.51
C ARG A 29 -24.20 5.87 9.42
N LEU A 30 -23.25 5.04 9.83
CA LEU A 30 -23.47 3.59 9.85
C LEU A 30 -24.43 3.23 10.99
N GLU A 31 -25.38 2.35 10.67
CA GLU A 31 -26.47 1.95 11.56
C GLU A 31 -26.70 0.45 11.45
N GLY A 32 -27.46 -0.14 12.38
CA GLY A 32 -27.76 -1.58 12.38
C GLY A 32 -28.38 -2.10 11.08
N SER A 33 -29.16 -1.28 10.37
CA SER A 33 -29.70 -1.60 9.04
C SER A 33 -28.59 -1.87 8.02
N HIS A 34 -27.57 -1.01 7.96
CA HIS A 34 -26.42 -1.16 7.07
C HIS A 34 -25.64 -2.45 7.35
N PHE A 35 -25.43 -2.78 8.62
CA PHE A 35 -24.74 -4.04 8.98
C PHE A 35 -25.55 -5.28 8.59
N ARG A 36 -26.88 -5.25 8.73
CA ARG A 36 -27.75 -6.34 8.25
C ARG A 36 -27.67 -6.55 6.73
N ILE A 37 -27.51 -5.46 5.97
CA ILE A 37 -27.31 -5.55 4.51
C ILE A 37 -25.98 -6.22 4.20
N LEU A 38 -24.91 -5.88 4.93
CA LEU A 38 -23.61 -6.54 4.76
C LEU A 38 -23.67 -8.03 5.14
N GLU A 39 -24.37 -8.39 6.21
CA GLU A 39 -24.58 -9.80 6.59
C GLU A 39 -25.30 -10.59 5.48
N ALA A 40 -26.35 -10.01 4.90
CA ALA A 40 -27.06 -10.61 3.77
C ALA A 40 -26.14 -10.76 2.54
N PHE A 41 -25.37 -9.71 2.22
CA PHE A 41 -24.40 -9.74 1.12
C PHE A 41 -23.40 -10.88 1.24
N VAL A 42 -22.79 -11.02 2.42
CA VAL A 42 -21.80 -12.08 2.68
C VAL A 42 -22.45 -13.45 2.54
N SER A 43 -23.66 -13.61 3.09
CA SER A 43 -24.41 -14.87 3.03
C SER A 43 -24.72 -15.28 1.59
N ASP A 44 -25.07 -14.32 0.72
CA ASP A 44 -25.40 -14.57 -0.69
C ASP A 44 -24.17 -14.96 -1.54
N HIS A 45 -23.00 -14.43 -1.19
CA HIS A 45 -21.77 -14.60 -1.99
C HIS A 45 -20.83 -15.68 -1.47
N VAL A 46 -20.93 -16.05 -0.19
CA VAL A 46 -20.16 -17.14 0.42
C VAL A 46 -21.09 -18.35 0.66
N LYS A 47 -21.29 -19.13 -0.40
CA LYS A 47 -22.25 -20.23 -0.41
C LYS A 47 -21.84 -21.40 0.50
N GLY A 48 -22.84 -22.10 1.03
CA GLY A 48 -22.65 -23.35 1.77
C GLY A 48 -22.26 -23.19 3.23
N ARG A 49 -22.24 -21.96 3.77
CA ARG A 49 -21.84 -21.65 5.15
C ARG A 49 -22.97 -21.12 6.04
N GLY A 50 -24.20 -21.12 5.54
CA GLY A 50 -25.34 -20.56 6.25
C GLY A 50 -25.24 -19.02 6.42
N PRO A 51 -26.03 -18.44 7.35
CA PRO A 51 -26.08 -17.00 7.52
C PRO A 51 -24.79 -16.47 8.17
N ALA A 52 -24.26 -15.40 7.58
CA ALA A 52 -23.15 -14.62 8.12
C ALA A 52 -23.66 -13.64 9.20
N LYS A 53 -22.82 -13.40 10.19
CA LYS A 53 -23.02 -12.41 11.24
C LYS A 53 -21.80 -11.56 11.42
N LEU A 54 -22.00 -10.24 11.50
CA LEU A 54 -20.91 -9.32 11.78
C LEU A 54 -20.36 -9.64 13.17
N VAL A 55 -19.04 -9.73 13.29
CA VAL A 55 -18.39 -9.87 14.60
C VAL A 55 -18.36 -8.49 15.24
N GLU A 56 -19.14 -8.31 16.32
CA GLU A 56 -19.25 -7.03 17.02
C GLU A 56 -17.87 -6.55 17.51
N ASN A 57 -17.61 -5.23 17.40
CA ASN A 57 -16.36 -4.56 17.77
C ASN A 57 -15.08 -4.97 16.99
N ASP A 58 -15.14 -5.98 16.11
CA ASP A 58 -14.04 -6.38 15.22
C ASP A 58 -14.07 -5.62 13.88
N THR A 59 -14.13 -4.28 13.96
CA THR A 59 -13.87 -3.43 12.79
C THR A 59 -12.46 -2.89 12.84
N TYR A 60 -11.62 -3.31 11.91
CA TYR A 60 -10.23 -2.90 11.82
C TYR A 60 -10.08 -1.75 10.84
N GLY A 61 -9.19 -0.81 11.14
CA GLY A 61 -8.89 0.31 10.27
C GLY A 61 -7.40 0.41 9.99
N GLY A 62 -7.02 0.32 8.72
CA GLY A 62 -5.68 0.71 8.25
C GLY A 62 -5.65 2.20 7.86
N SER A 63 -4.60 2.65 7.19
CA SER A 63 -4.50 4.04 6.72
C SER A 63 -5.60 4.41 5.72
N TYR A 64 -5.87 3.53 4.75
CA TYR A 64 -6.74 3.84 3.61
C TYR A 64 -8.03 3.02 3.53
N ASN A 65 -8.13 1.95 4.32
CA ASN A 65 -9.21 0.97 4.19
C ASN A 65 -9.81 0.60 5.56
N ARG A 66 -11.11 0.28 5.58
CA ARG A 66 -11.81 -0.27 6.75
C ARG A 66 -12.21 -1.71 6.46
N VAL A 67 -12.11 -2.59 7.44
CA VAL A 67 -12.43 -4.01 7.32
C VAL A 67 -13.53 -4.39 8.30
N PHE A 68 -14.52 -5.13 7.81
CA PHE A 68 -15.62 -5.72 8.58
C PHE A 68 -15.47 -7.23 8.59
N ARG A 69 -15.38 -7.84 9.78
CA ARG A 69 -15.25 -9.29 9.98
C ARG A 69 -16.62 -9.95 10.14
N PHE A 70 -16.81 -11.09 9.49
CA PHE A 70 -18.05 -11.87 9.54
C PHE A 70 -17.77 -13.32 9.90
N ARG A 71 -18.61 -13.88 10.76
CA ARG A 71 -18.61 -15.27 11.18
C ARG A 71 -19.87 -15.98 10.72
N PHE A 72 -19.77 -17.28 10.49
CA PHE A 72 -20.88 -18.11 10.06
C PHE A 72 -21.37 -19.02 11.18
N ALA A 73 -22.69 -19.20 11.28
CA ALA A 73 -23.29 -20.08 12.29
C ALA A 73 -22.88 -21.56 12.12
N SER A 74 -22.60 -22.00 10.90
CA SER A 74 -22.15 -23.37 10.62
C SER A 74 -20.68 -23.63 10.99
N GLY A 75 -19.95 -22.62 11.47
CA GLY A 75 -18.51 -22.69 11.70
C GLY A 75 -17.66 -22.50 10.43
N GLY A 76 -16.37 -22.84 10.54
CA GLY A 76 -15.32 -22.57 9.54
C GLY A 76 -14.67 -21.19 9.71
N GLY A 77 -13.62 -20.90 8.93
CA GLY A 77 -12.84 -19.66 9.06
C GLY A 77 -13.63 -18.39 8.72
N ASP A 78 -13.39 -17.27 9.39
CA ASP A 78 -14.18 -16.06 9.16
C ASP A 78 -13.93 -15.45 7.76
N VAL A 79 -14.74 -14.47 7.37
CA VAL A 79 -14.54 -13.69 6.14
C VAL A 79 -14.53 -12.19 6.42
N ALA A 80 -13.97 -11.42 5.50
CA ALA A 80 -13.80 -10.00 5.64
C ALA A 80 -14.39 -9.24 4.43
N ILE A 81 -15.06 -8.12 4.69
CA ILE A 81 -15.27 -7.08 3.68
C ILE A 81 -14.31 -5.93 3.96
N LYS A 82 -13.36 -5.70 3.06
CA LYS A 82 -12.50 -4.51 3.02
C LYS A 82 -13.16 -3.46 2.13
N VAL A 83 -13.32 -2.24 2.62
CA VAL A 83 -13.81 -1.07 1.85
C VAL A 83 -12.81 0.07 1.90
N ALA A 84 -12.75 0.87 0.84
CA ALA A 84 -11.97 2.10 0.83
C ALA A 84 -12.58 3.12 1.81
N LYS A 85 -11.75 3.78 2.63
CA LYS A 85 -12.20 4.84 3.54
C LYS A 85 -12.50 6.12 2.75
N PRO A 86 -13.73 6.68 2.84
CA PRO A 86 -14.00 8.04 2.35
C PRO A 86 -13.04 9.04 2.98
N GLY A 87 -12.67 10.09 2.25
CA GLY A 87 -11.69 11.09 2.69
C GLY A 87 -10.23 10.61 2.85
N HIS A 88 -9.96 9.30 2.87
CA HIS A 88 -8.59 8.73 2.93
C HIS A 88 -8.22 7.90 1.70
N SER A 89 -9.13 7.74 0.73
CA SER A 89 -8.81 7.23 -0.58
C SER A 89 -9.24 8.24 -1.64
N ALA A 90 -8.36 8.58 -2.58
CA ALA A 90 -8.73 9.47 -3.69
C ALA A 90 -9.90 8.84 -4.45
N ALA A 91 -11.05 9.52 -4.50
CA ALA A 91 -12.31 8.93 -4.98
C ALA A 91 -12.20 8.38 -6.42
N ALA A 92 -11.46 9.08 -7.29
CA ALA A 92 -11.20 8.65 -8.67
C ALA A 92 -10.40 7.34 -8.76
N LEU A 93 -9.60 7.00 -7.75
CA LEU A 93 -8.68 5.86 -7.74
C LEU A 93 -9.14 4.74 -6.81
N ALA A 94 -10.09 5.00 -5.91
CA ALA A 94 -10.50 4.05 -4.87
C ALA A 94 -10.98 2.71 -5.45
N ALA A 95 -11.74 2.76 -6.55
CA ALA A 95 -12.22 1.56 -7.23
C ALA A 95 -11.08 0.76 -7.85
N GLU A 96 -10.21 1.44 -8.59
CA GLU A 96 -9.04 0.83 -9.22
C GLU A 96 -8.12 0.19 -8.18
N LYS A 97 -7.82 0.91 -7.09
CA LYS A 97 -7.01 0.42 -5.96
C LYS A 97 -7.53 -0.90 -5.41
N MET A 98 -8.83 -0.98 -5.10
CA MET A 98 -9.43 -2.22 -4.57
C MET A 98 -9.45 -3.35 -5.60
N MET A 99 -9.72 -3.06 -6.88
CA MET A 99 -9.71 -4.08 -7.92
C MET A 99 -8.30 -4.61 -8.20
N ASN A 100 -7.28 -3.74 -8.17
CA ASN A 100 -5.87 -4.13 -8.36
C ASN A 100 -5.42 -5.03 -7.21
N GLU A 101 -5.69 -4.66 -5.97
CA GLU A 101 -5.37 -5.49 -4.81
C GLU A 101 -6.01 -6.89 -4.88
N ALA A 102 -7.32 -6.96 -5.17
CA ALA A 102 -8.02 -8.23 -5.33
C ALA A 102 -7.40 -9.09 -6.46
N ALA A 103 -6.93 -8.45 -7.54
CA ALA A 103 -6.28 -9.13 -8.64
C ALA A 103 -4.90 -9.68 -8.28
N TRP A 104 -4.14 -8.97 -7.45
CA TRP A 104 -2.88 -9.47 -6.93
C TRP A 104 -3.04 -10.65 -5.99
N MET A 105 -4.03 -10.62 -5.08
CA MET A 105 -4.37 -11.79 -4.25
C MET A 105 -4.67 -13.01 -5.11
N GLN A 106 -5.50 -12.86 -6.16
CA GLN A 106 -5.82 -13.96 -7.07
C GLN A 106 -4.59 -14.44 -7.85
N ARG A 107 -3.75 -13.52 -8.34
CA ARG A 107 -2.54 -13.83 -9.09
C ARG A 107 -1.54 -14.64 -8.26
N ILE A 108 -1.25 -14.20 -7.05
CA ILE A 108 -0.32 -14.86 -6.12
C ILE A 108 -0.85 -16.26 -5.79
N ARG A 109 -2.15 -16.40 -5.56
CA ARG A 109 -2.79 -17.67 -5.23
C ARG A 109 -2.76 -18.70 -6.37
N ILE A 110 -2.85 -18.28 -7.63
CA ILE A 110 -2.86 -19.20 -8.79
C ILE A 110 -1.44 -19.65 -9.17
N LYS A 111 -0.40 -18.90 -8.77
CA LYS A 111 1.00 -19.15 -9.16
C LYS A 111 1.74 -20.15 -8.25
N ASP A 112 1.01 -20.91 -7.43
CA ASP A 112 1.57 -21.92 -6.50
C ASP A 112 2.67 -21.36 -5.60
N THR A 113 2.50 -20.12 -5.17
CA THR A 113 3.39 -19.49 -4.17
C THR A 113 3.08 -20.04 -2.77
N CYS A 114 4.05 -19.98 -1.88
CA CYS A 114 3.88 -20.28 -0.46
C CYS A 114 3.22 -19.13 0.30
N ILE A 115 2.95 -17.98 -0.35
CA ILE A 115 2.41 -16.78 0.29
C ILE A 115 0.94 -17.01 0.66
N PRO A 116 0.57 -16.96 1.95
CA PRO A 116 -0.79 -17.22 2.41
C PRO A 116 -1.67 -15.99 2.17
N VAL A 117 -2.10 -15.76 0.93
CA VAL A 117 -3.03 -14.68 0.60
C VAL A 117 -4.49 -15.10 0.79
N PRO A 118 -5.37 -14.22 1.32
CA PRO A 118 -6.80 -14.50 1.43
C PRO A 118 -7.44 -14.89 0.10
N ARG A 119 -8.36 -15.86 0.11
CA ARG A 119 -9.19 -16.13 -1.06
C ARG A 119 -10.16 -14.98 -1.27
N VAL A 120 -10.13 -14.36 -2.44
CA VAL A 120 -11.14 -13.38 -2.85
C VAL A 120 -12.40 -14.12 -3.35
N TYR A 121 -13.54 -13.83 -2.74
CA TYR A 121 -14.86 -14.31 -3.20
C TYR A 121 -15.45 -13.36 -4.23
N ARG A 122 -15.32 -12.05 -3.99
CA ARG A 122 -15.85 -11.01 -4.87
C ARG A 122 -15.14 -9.68 -4.61
N SER A 123 -15.07 -8.84 -5.62
CA SER A 123 -14.65 -7.44 -5.50
C SER A 123 -15.51 -6.58 -6.43
N GLY A 124 -15.71 -5.31 -6.11
CA GLY A 124 -16.55 -4.43 -6.92
C GLY A 124 -16.27 -2.94 -6.71
N LYS A 125 -16.81 -2.12 -7.62
CA LYS A 125 -16.66 -0.66 -7.60
C LYS A 125 -17.56 0.03 -6.58
N GLU A 126 -18.72 -0.56 -6.29
CA GLU A 126 -19.68 -0.07 -5.29
C GLU A 126 -20.29 -1.26 -4.56
N LEU A 127 -20.30 -1.19 -3.23
CA LEU A 127 -20.98 -2.14 -2.36
C LEU A 127 -22.40 -1.65 -2.13
N TYR A 128 -23.35 -2.19 -2.89
CA TYR A 128 -24.75 -1.73 -2.96
C TYR A 128 -24.94 -0.27 -3.41
N HIS A 129 -26.19 0.09 -3.71
CA HIS A 129 -26.59 1.44 -4.07
C HIS A 129 -27.09 2.26 -2.86
N GLU A 130 -27.07 1.68 -1.66
CA GLU A 130 -27.50 2.36 -0.44
C GLU A 130 -26.34 3.17 0.16
N SER A 131 -26.56 4.47 0.36
CA SER A 131 -25.64 5.31 1.14
C SER A 131 -25.74 4.90 2.61
N PRO A 132 -24.62 4.72 3.35
CA PRO A 132 -23.25 5.11 3.01
C PRO A 132 -22.38 3.97 2.46
N LEU A 133 -22.95 2.81 2.10
CA LEU A 133 -22.19 1.63 1.69
C LEU A 133 -21.61 1.69 0.27
N ARG A 134 -22.01 2.66 -0.57
CA ARG A 134 -21.59 2.86 -1.98
C ARG A 134 -20.08 3.10 -2.16
N LEU A 135 -19.27 2.11 -1.83
CA LEU A 135 -17.82 2.17 -1.80
C LEU A 135 -17.24 0.94 -2.49
N PRO A 136 -16.07 1.08 -3.13
CA PRO A 136 -15.33 -0.06 -3.63
C PRO A 136 -15.01 -1.05 -2.51
N TYR A 137 -15.03 -2.34 -2.83
CA TYR A 137 -14.86 -3.38 -1.84
C TYR A 137 -14.14 -4.63 -2.34
N ILE A 138 -13.61 -5.39 -1.39
CA ILE A 138 -13.13 -6.77 -1.53
C ILE A 138 -13.79 -7.62 -0.45
N LEU A 139 -14.49 -8.68 -0.85
CA LEU A 139 -14.96 -9.75 0.01
C LEU A 139 -13.98 -10.93 -0.11
N MET A 140 -13.34 -11.28 1.00
CA MET A 140 -12.26 -12.27 1.03
C MET A 140 -12.25 -13.09 2.34
N ASP A 141 -11.43 -14.13 2.41
CA ASP A 141 -11.17 -14.84 3.66
C ASP A 141 -10.63 -13.88 4.74
N TRP A 142 -10.94 -14.16 6.00
CA TRP A 142 -10.30 -13.50 7.14
C TRP A 142 -8.93 -14.11 7.38
N ALA A 143 -7.90 -13.26 7.52
CA ALA A 143 -6.57 -13.68 7.89
C ALA A 143 -6.51 -13.95 9.41
N GLU A 144 -6.58 -15.22 9.80
CA GLU A 144 -6.51 -15.62 11.22
C GLU A 144 -5.09 -15.43 11.79
N GLY A 145 -4.96 -15.30 13.11
CA GLY A 145 -3.68 -15.18 13.81
C GLY A 145 -3.41 -13.80 14.41
N ASP A 146 -2.29 -13.70 15.12
CA ASP A 146 -1.81 -12.44 15.73
C ASP A 146 -1.11 -11.57 14.67
N ASN A 147 -1.12 -10.25 14.85
CA ASN A 147 -0.34 -9.36 13.98
C ASN A 147 1.16 -9.66 14.09
N LEU A 148 1.82 -9.90 12.96
CA LEU A 148 3.21 -10.36 12.94
C LEU A 148 4.18 -9.31 13.51
N ARG A 149 3.99 -8.02 13.22
CA ARG A 149 4.81 -6.95 13.82
C ARG A 149 4.75 -7.01 15.34
N ASP A 150 3.55 -7.15 15.89
CA ASP A 150 3.34 -7.12 17.33
C ASP A 150 3.87 -8.39 18.01
N VAL A 151 3.87 -9.53 17.31
CA VAL A 151 4.58 -10.75 17.76
C VAL A 151 6.09 -10.52 17.79
N LEU A 152 6.69 -10.00 16.71
CA LEU A 152 8.13 -9.74 16.65
C LEU A 152 8.58 -8.70 17.69
N ALA A 153 7.77 -7.67 17.94
CA ALA A 153 8.05 -6.64 18.94
C ALA A 153 8.08 -7.19 20.38
N ARG A 154 7.37 -8.30 20.65
CA ARG A 154 7.41 -8.99 21.95
C ARG A 154 8.68 -9.81 22.16
N GLY A 155 9.54 -9.98 21.15
CA GLY A 155 10.77 -10.77 21.23
C GLY A 155 10.48 -12.27 21.38
N PRO A 156 9.94 -12.93 20.35
CA PRO A 156 9.67 -14.37 20.41
C PRO A 156 10.98 -15.17 20.58
N PRO A 157 10.92 -16.42 21.07
CA PRO A 157 12.11 -17.29 21.14
C PRO A 157 12.81 -17.43 19.79
N ASP A 158 14.14 -17.59 19.80
CA ASP A 158 14.99 -17.63 18.59
C ASP A 158 14.52 -18.67 17.56
N GLU A 159 14.03 -19.83 18.01
CA GLU A 159 13.48 -20.87 17.13
C GLU A 159 12.25 -20.38 16.37
N LEU A 160 11.31 -19.75 17.07
CA LEU A 160 10.09 -19.20 16.50
C LEU A 160 10.41 -18.04 15.54
N GLN A 161 11.34 -17.16 15.94
CA GLN A 161 11.81 -16.08 15.10
C GLN A 161 12.47 -16.60 13.82
N SER A 162 13.26 -17.67 13.90
CA SER A 162 13.90 -18.30 12.74
C SER A 162 12.88 -18.87 11.75
N ILE A 163 11.84 -19.54 12.24
CA ILE A 163 10.73 -20.06 11.41
C ILE A 163 10.01 -18.93 10.68
N ILE A 164 9.74 -17.82 11.37
CA ILE A 164 9.10 -16.64 10.79
C ILE A 164 9.98 -16.04 9.69
N LEU A 165 11.26 -15.78 9.99
CA LEU A 165 12.19 -15.16 9.04
C LEU A 165 12.42 -16.03 7.80
N GLN A 166 12.44 -17.36 7.95
CA GLN A 166 12.57 -18.28 6.82
C GLN A 166 11.36 -18.23 5.88
N GLN A 167 10.14 -18.11 6.43
CA GLN A 167 8.93 -17.93 5.61
C GLN A 167 8.95 -16.58 4.89
N LEU A 168 9.33 -15.50 5.59
CA LEU A 168 9.43 -14.17 4.96
C LEU A 168 10.43 -14.17 3.81
N ALA A 169 11.61 -14.77 3.99
CA ALA A 169 12.58 -14.94 2.91
C ALA A 169 11.98 -15.71 1.72
N SER A 170 11.22 -16.79 1.99
CA SER A 170 10.54 -17.56 0.96
C SER A 170 9.48 -16.74 0.22
N PHE A 171 8.70 -15.91 0.92
CA PHE A 171 7.69 -15.04 0.29
C PHE A 171 8.31 -13.98 -0.61
N HIS A 172 9.45 -13.41 -0.21
CA HIS A 172 10.19 -12.47 -1.05
C HIS A 172 10.72 -13.15 -2.32
N LEU A 173 11.21 -14.40 -2.22
CA LEU A 173 11.65 -15.17 -3.40
C LEU A 173 10.46 -15.51 -4.33
N ASP A 174 9.34 -15.96 -3.78
CA ASP A 174 8.13 -16.27 -4.56
C ASP A 174 7.62 -15.04 -5.31
N LEU A 175 7.58 -13.87 -4.66
CA LEU A 175 7.21 -12.62 -5.32
C LEU A 175 8.23 -12.22 -6.38
N TYR A 176 9.52 -12.36 -6.10
CA TYR A 176 10.58 -12.07 -7.06
C TYR A 176 10.46 -12.92 -8.32
N ASP A 177 10.05 -14.19 -8.20
CA ASP A 177 9.88 -15.09 -9.33
C ASP A 177 8.67 -14.77 -10.22
N LEU A 178 7.76 -13.91 -9.77
CA LEU A 178 6.71 -13.35 -10.61
C LEU A 178 7.29 -12.33 -11.59
N GLN A 179 7.52 -12.78 -12.83
CA GLN A 179 8.06 -11.98 -13.93
C GLN A 179 6.98 -11.37 -14.82
N PHE A 180 7.25 -10.16 -15.29
CA PHE A 180 6.36 -9.37 -16.13
C PHE A 180 7.09 -8.76 -17.33
N GLU A 181 6.32 -8.48 -18.38
CA GLU A 181 6.81 -7.87 -19.63
C GLU A 181 6.83 -6.34 -19.58
N ALA A 182 6.17 -5.74 -18.59
CA ALA A 182 6.03 -4.30 -18.43
C ALA A 182 5.87 -3.92 -16.94
N ILE A 183 5.94 -2.62 -16.66
CA ILE A 183 5.65 -2.01 -15.36
C ILE A 183 4.17 -1.63 -15.31
N GLY A 184 3.45 -2.10 -14.30
CA GLY A 184 2.04 -1.82 -14.10
C GLY A 184 1.32 -2.86 -13.25
N SER A 185 -0.02 -2.83 -13.24
CA SER A 185 -0.82 -3.75 -12.43
C SER A 185 -1.41 -4.91 -13.24
N VAL A 186 -1.64 -6.03 -12.57
CA VAL A 186 -2.39 -7.15 -13.12
C VAL A 186 -3.89 -6.81 -13.22
N ALA A 187 -4.59 -7.46 -14.14
CA ALA A 187 -6.05 -7.45 -14.22
C ALA A 187 -6.61 -8.87 -13.98
N ASN A 188 -7.87 -8.94 -13.56
CA ASN A 188 -8.63 -10.17 -13.33
C ASN A 188 -9.17 -10.82 -14.60
N ASP A 189 -8.68 -10.43 -15.78
CA ASP A 189 -9.21 -10.92 -17.03
C ASP A 189 -9.03 -12.44 -17.10
N THR A 190 -10.16 -13.14 -17.27
CA THR A 190 -10.22 -14.60 -17.35
C THR A 190 -9.14 -15.08 -18.33
N PRO A 191 -8.21 -15.95 -17.93
CA PRO A 191 -7.07 -16.32 -18.76
C PRO A 191 -7.57 -17.17 -19.95
N THR A 192 -7.85 -16.49 -21.06
CA THR A 192 -8.05 -17.12 -22.37
C THR A 192 -6.69 -17.16 -23.06
N GLY A 193 -5.84 -18.09 -22.61
CA GLY A 193 -4.57 -18.43 -23.27
C GLY A 193 -3.31 -18.23 -22.41
N PRO A 194 -2.11 -18.49 -22.99
CA PRO A 194 -0.82 -18.56 -22.27
C PRO A 194 -0.28 -17.20 -21.74
N ARG A 195 -1.13 -16.17 -21.63
CA ARG A 195 -0.83 -14.78 -21.20
C ARG A 195 -0.52 -14.63 -19.71
N THR A 196 0.19 -15.58 -19.12
CA THR A 196 0.44 -15.63 -17.66
C THR A 196 1.50 -14.63 -17.15
N ARG A 197 2.03 -13.76 -18.03
CA ARG A 197 3.01 -12.68 -17.76
C ARG A 197 2.51 -11.27 -18.06
N THR A 198 1.25 -11.12 -18.49
CA THR A 198 0.75 -9.83 -18.99
C THR A 198 0.35 -8.92 -17.83
N ILE A 199 1.02 -7.76 -17.76
CA ILE A 199 0.51 -6.57 -17.08
C ILE A 199 -0.53 -5.95 -18.00
N ALA A 200 -1.71 -5.67 -17.46
CA ALA A 200 -2.88 -5.27 -18.23
C ALA A 200 -3.36 -3.86 -17.91
N ARG A 201 -2.75 -3.20 -16.91
CA ARG A 201 -3.13 -1.88 -16.44
C ARG A 201 -1.90 -1.02 -16.22
N PRO A 202 -2.00 0.30 -16.39
CA PRO A 202 -0.96 1.22 -15.94
C PRO A 202 -0.65 1.00 -14.45
N PRO A 203 0.54 1.41 -13.98
CA PRO A 203 0.85 1.32 -12.57
C PRO A 203 -0.03 2.26 -11.75
N LEU A 204 -0.46 1.78 -10.58
CA LEU A 204 -1.03 2.62 -9.53
C LEU A 204 -0.13 2.52 -8.30
N THR A 205 0.57 3.61 -7.98
CA THR A 205 1.52 3.66 -6.87
C THR A 205 0.95 4.40 -5.67
N ILE A 206 1.55 4.18 -4.50
CA ILE A 206 1.23 4.93 -3.28
C ILE A 206 1.45 6.44 -3.48
N ASP A 207 2.50 6.85 -4.20
CA ASP A 207 2.80 8.27 -4.47
C ASP A 207 1.72 8.91 -5.34
N MET A 208 1.25 8.22 -6.39
CA MET A 208 0.13 8.69 -7.22
C MET A 208 -1.11 8.89 -6.36
N HIS A 209 -1.45 7.90 -5.53
CA HIS A 209 -2.58 7.98 -4.62
C HIS A 209 -2.45 9.12 -3.60
N GLN A 210 -1.27 9.27 -2.97
CA GLN A 210 -1.02 10.31 -1.98
C GLN A 210 -1.04 11.71 -2.60
N ASN A 211 -0.50 11.89 -3.81
CA ASN A 211 -0.55 13.17 -4.51
C ASN A 211 -2.01 13.56 -4.85
N ALA A 212 -2.78 12.63 -5.41
CA ALA A 212 -4.18 12.87 -5.75
C ALA A 212 -5.08 13.13 -4.52
N LEU A 213 -4.76 12.50 -3.39
CA LEU A 213 -5.49 12.68 -2.13
C LEU A 213 -5.07 13.96 -1.39
N GLY A 214 -3.77 14.19 -1.29
CA GLY A 214 -3.16 15.15 -0.38
C GLY A 214 -2.87 16.52 -0.98
N ILE A 215 -2.97 16.66 -2.31
CA ILE A 215 -2.74 17.92 -3.02
C ILE A 215 -4.04 18.35 -3.71
N PRO A 216 -4.61 19.51 -3.36
CA PRO A 216 -5.86 19.97 -3.95
C PRO A 216 -5.70 20.19 -5.46
N ASN A 217 -6.62 19.62 -6.25
CA ASN A 217 -6.60 19.70 -7.71
C ASN A 217 -5.27 19.24 -8.33
N TYR A 218 -4.63 18.21 -7.75
CA TYR A 218 -3.43 17.63 -8.34
C TYR A 218 -3.70 17.20 -9.79
N PRO A 219 -2.89 17.65 -10.77
CA PRO A 219 -3.13 17.32 -12.16
C PRO A 219 -2.82 15.84 -12.41
N THR A 220 -3.75 15.15 -13.06
CA THR A 220 -3.64 13.72 -13.41
C THR A 220 -3.74 13.46 -14.90
N ASP A 221 -3.87 14.51 -15.73
CA ASP A 221 -4.03 14.39 -17.18
C ASP A 221 -2.83 13.72 -17.87
N ASP A 222 -1.63 13.93 -17.32
CA ASP A 222 -0.37 13.34 -17.81
C ASP A 222 -0.07 11.97 -17.19
N TRP A 223 -1.02 11.36 -16.48
CA TRP A 223 -0.80 10.03 -15.91
C TRP A 223 -0.82 8.94 -16.99
N PRO A 224 -0.05 7.86 -16.79
CA PRO A 224 0.00 6.76 -17.75
C PRO A 224 -1.38 6.12 -17.90
N THR A 225 -1.83 5.99 -19.14
CA THR A 225 -3.02 5.20 -19.50
C THR A 225 -2.68 3.76 -19.85
N GLU A 226 -1.40 3.47 -20.09
CA GLU A 226 -0.86 2.17 -20.47
C GLU A 226 0.32 1.76 -19.57
N PRO A 227 0.64 0.47 -19.46
CA PRO A 227 1.85 0.00 -18.79
C PRO A 227 3.14 0.58 -19.40
N PHE A 228 4.18 0.79 -18.58
CA PHE A 228 5.48 1.20 -19.12
C PHE A 228 6.28 -0.02 -19.59
N THR A 229 6.82 0.04 -20.80
CA THR A 229 7.71 -1.00 -21.35
C THR A 229 9.18 -0.78 -21.01
N SER A 230 9.51 0.32 -20.32
CA SER A 230 10.87 0.60 -19.88
C SER A 230 10.96 1.22 -18.48
N ALA A 231 12.01 0.85 -17.75
CA ALA A 231 12.33 1.42 -16.44
C ALA A 231 12.61 2.92 -16.54
N ARG A 232 13.31 3.39 -17.59
CA ARG A 232 13.58 4.82 -17.79
C ARG A 232 12.30 5.64 -17.89
N ALA A 233 11.33 5.21 -18.71
CA ALA A 233 10.08 5.94 -18.86
C ALA A 233 9.29 6.02 -17.54
N TYR A 234 9.28 4.94 -16.76
CA TYR A 234 8.68 4.94 -15.42
C TYR A 234 9.40 5.88 -14.45
N LEU A 235 10.74 5.88 -14.44
CA LEU A 235 11.52 6.77 -13.58
C LEU A 235 11.37 8.25 -13.98
N ASP A 236 11.27 8.55 -15.27
CA ASP A 236 10.94 9.89 -15.77
C ASP A 236 9.57 10.35 -15.28
N PHE A 237 8.58 9.46 -15.32
CA PHE A 237 7.26 9.73 -14.73
C PHE A 237 7.36 10.02 -13.23
N VAL A 238 8.11 9.23 -12.45
CA VAL A 238 8.32 9.46 -11.01
C VAL A 238 8.98 10.83 -10.75
N ALA A 239 10.01 11.20 -11.52
CA ALA A 239 10.65 12.52 -11.41
C ALA A 239 9.68 13.66 -11.77
N GLN A 240 8.82 13.45 -12.78
CA GLN A 240 7.80 14.41 -13.15
C GLN A 240 6.76 14.59 -12.02
N GLN A 241 6.31 13.53 -11.36
CA GLN A 241 5.40 13.63 -10.21
C GLN A 241 6.02 14.46 -9.07
N GLN A 242 7.30 14.24 -8.76
CA GLN A 242 8.02 15.04 -7.76
C GLN A 242 8.10 16.53 -8.15
N SER A 243 8.31 16.80 -9.43
CA SER A 243 8.35 18.16 -9.98
C SER A 243 6.98 18.83 -9.93
N THR A 244 5.91 18.14 -10.30
CA THR A 244 4.53 18.63 -10.19
C THR A 244 4.17 18.96 -8.75
N GLN A 245 4.51 18.10 -7.79
CA GLN A 245 4.28 18.36 -6.37
C GLN A 245 4.99 19.64 -5.90
N LEU A 246 6.22 19.91 -6.38
CA LEU A 246 6.96 21.13 -6.03
C LEU A 246 6.20 22.42 -6.36
N TRP A 247 5.43 22.40 -7.46
CA TRP A 247 4.70 23.57 -7.95
C TRP A 247 3.25 23.63 -7.48
N THR A 248 2.65 22.50 -7.10
CA THR A 248 1.22 22.40 -6.78
C THR A 248 0.91 22.31 -5.29
N LEU A 249 1.83 21.79 -4.47
CA LEU A 249 1.63 21.68 -3.02
C LEU A 249 1.86 23.04 -2.36
N ARG A 250 0.77 23.80 -2.14
CA ARG A 250 0.83 25.20 -1.69
C ARG A 250 1.56 25.45 -0.37
N ASN A 251 1.59 24.47 0.54
CA ASN A 251 2.26 24.56 1.83
C ASN A 251 3.63 23.86 1.84
N ILE A 252 4.15 23.48 0.65
CA ILE A 252 5.45 22.82 0.51
C ILE A 252 6.63 23.67 0.93
N ASN A 253 6.47 24.93 1.36
CA ASN A 253 7.57 25.74 1.93
C ASN A 253 7.22 26.30 3.31
N ALA A 254 6.11 25.85 3.90
CA ALA A 254 5.73 26.24 5.25
C ALA A 254 6.74 25.64 6.25
N PRO A 255 7.34 26.43 7.15
CA PRO A 255 8.05 25.92 8.31
C PRO A 255 7.09 25.06 9.14
N GLN A 256 7.49 23.85 9.51
CA GLN A 256 6.70 23.04 10.43
C GLN A 256 6.87 23.57 11.85
N THR A 257 5.76 23.83 12.52
CA THR A 257 5.74 23.97 13.98
C THR A 257 5.83 22.56 14.54
N ASN A 258 7.02 22.12 14.97
CA ASN A 258 7.17 20.78 15.52
C ASN A 258 6.58 20.77 16.95
N ASP A 259 5.53 19.99 17.19
CA ASP A 259 5.09 19.66 18.57
C ASP A 259 6.14 18.82 19.32
N ASN A 260 7.14 18.30 18.60
CA ASN A 260 8.19 17.39 19.10
C ASN A 260 9.57 18.07 19.24
N GLU A 261 9.68 19.40 19.28
CA GLU A 261 10.99 20.10 19.45
C GLU A 261 11.79 19.62 20.68
N ASN A 262 11.11 19.08 21.68
CA ASN A 262 11.72 18.58 22.92
C ASN A 262 12.10 17.09 22.90
N GLU A 263 11.86 16.34 21.81
CA GLU A 263 12.27 14.94 21.72
C GLU A 263 13.78 14.80 21.43
N PRO A 264 14.52 13.91 22.11
CA PRO A 264 15.91 13.63 21.78
C PRO A 264 16.07 13.13 20.35
N GLY A 265 16.68 13.94 19.47
CA GLY A 265 16.79 13.66 18.05
C GLY A 265 15.80 14.44 17.17
N ALA A 266 15.04 15.37 17.76
CA ALA A 266 14.16 16.28 17.04
C ALA A 266 14.91 17.08 15.95
N TYR A 267 14.19 17.22 14.84
CA TYR A 267 14.64 17.78 13.57
C TYR A 267 14.85 19.29 13.68
N HIS A 268 15.96 19.81 13.14
CA HIS A 268 16.04 21.23 12.82
C HIS A 268 15.59 21.39 11.36
N GLN A 269 14.40 21.94 11.16
CA GLN A 269 14.06 22.50 9.86
C GLN A 269 14.80 23.82 9.67
N PRO A 270 15.09 24.24 8.43
CA PRO A 270 15.56 25.60 8.21
C PRO A 270 14.50 26.58 8.69
N ASP A 271 14.90 27.61 9.43
CA ASP A 271 13.98 28.56 10.04
C ASP A 271 13.24 29.45 9.03
N THR A 272 13.63 29.43 7.74
CA THR A 272 13.05 30.28 6.69
C THR A 272 12.47 29.49 5.54
N SER A 273 11.33 29.96 5.02
CA SER A 273 10.69 29.41 3.83
C SER A 273 11.60 29.41 2.60
N GLU A 274 12.52 30.38 2.49
CA GLU A 274 13.50 30.45 1.41
C GLU A 274 14.49 29.28 1.45
N ALA A 275 15.07 29.00 2.62
CA ALA A 275 16.00 27.90 2.79
C ALA A 275 15.32 26.53 2.57
N ILE A 276 14.08 26.40 3.06
CA ILE A 276 13.22 25.24 2.79
C ILE A 276 12.99 25.07 1.28
N ALA A 277 12.58 26.14 0.58
CA ALA A 277 12.30 26.11 -0.85
C ALA A 277 13.52 25.70 -1.67
N ARG A 278 14.69 26.28 -1.35
CA ARG A 278 15.96 25.93 -2.00
C ARG A 278 16.27 24.44 -1.83
N LEU A 279 16.23 23.93 -0.60
CA LEU A 279 16.55 22.53 -0.33
C LEU A 279 15.57 21.56 -1.00
N ARG A 280 14.26 21.89 -1.01
CA ARG A 280 13.23 21.08 -1.65
C ARG A 280 13.35 21.05 -3.17
N PHE A 281 13.75 22.17 -3.78
CA PHE A 281 14.10 22.23 -5.20
C PHE A 281 15.36 21.41 -5.50
N GLU A 282 16.45 21.64 -4.76
CA GLU A 282 17.72 20.94 -4.95
C GLU A 282 17.57 19.43 -4.80
N GLY A 283 16.82 18.97 -3.79
CA GLY A 283 16.57 17.55 -3.56
C GLY A 283 15.88 16.88 -4.75
N ARG A 284 14.84 17.50 -5.32
CA ARG A 284 14.11 16.96 -6.48
C ARG A 284 14.94 17.02 -7.76
N TYR A 285 15.68 18.11 -7.95
CA TYR A 285 16.58 18.26 -9.08
C TYR A 285 17.67 17.19 -9.07
N ARG A 286 18.33 16.97 -7.92
CA ARG A 286 19.34 15.92 -7.76
C ARG A 286 18.74 14.53 -7.87
N PHE A 287 17.54 14.31 -7.31
CA PHE A 287 16.82 13.04 -7.44
C PHE A 287 16.60 12.64 -8.90
N GLN A 288 16.18 13.59 -9.75
CA GLN A 288 16.04 13.33 -11.19
C GLN A 288 17.39 12.97 -11.86
N GLN A 289 18.50 13.58 -11.43
CA GLN A 289 19.83 13.25 -11.94
C GLN A 289 20.26 11.83 -11.58
N LEU A 290 19.84 11.30 -10.42
CA LEU A 290 20.15 9.93 -10.01
C LEU A 290 19.63 8.89 -11.03
N PHE A 291 18.51 9.15 -11.69
CA PHE A 291 17.95 8.24 -12.71
C PHE A 291 18.76 8.19 -14.01
N ALA A 292 19.67 9.14 -14.22
CA ALA A 292 20.64 9.08 -15.31
C ALA A 292 21.89 8.26 -14.95
N THR A 293 22.02 7.82 -13.70
CA THR A 293 23.17 7.00 -13.28
C THR A 293 22.95 5.53 -13.62
N PRO A 294 23.99 4.80 -14.09
CA PRO A 294 23.89 3.36 -14.36
C PRO A 294 23.57 2.51 -13.13
N THR A 295 23.74 3.06 -11.92
CA THR A 295 23.51 2.34 -10.66
C THR A 295 22.03 2.07 -10.40
N LEU A 296 21.15 3.05 -10.66
CA LEU A 296 19.71 2.91 -10.42
C LEU A 296 18.97 2.30 -11.61
N CYS A 297 19.48 2.51 -12.82
CA CYS A 297 18.93 1.94 -14.04
C CYS A 297 20.08 1.45 -14.93
N PRO A 298 20.58 0.22 -14.70
CA PRO A 298 21.59 -0.38 -15.56
C PRO A 298 21.09 -0.39 -17.01
N PRO A 299 21.91 0.00 -18.01
CA PRO A 299 21.44 0.06 -19.40
C PRO A 299 20.86 -1.26 -19.92
N GLY A 300 21.36 -2.40 -19.43
CA GLY A 300 20.86 -3.73 -19.77
C GLY A 300 19.47 -4.05 -19.20
N ASP A 301 19.04 -3.35 -18.14
CA ASP A 301 17.81 -3.64 -17.42
C ASP A 301 16.66 -2.68 -17.81
N ASN A 302 16.92 -1.73 -18.73
CA ASN A 302 15.94 -0.71 -19.07
C ASN A 302 14.64 -1.29 -19.64
N LEU A 303 14.70 -2.42 -20.35
CA LEU A 303 13.53 -3.11 -20.91
C LEU A 303 13.07 -4.30 -20.04
N GLY A 304 13.48 -4.31 -18.78
CA GLY A 304 13.30 -5.41 -17.84
C GLY A 304 14.64 -6.09 -17.50
N PRO A 305 14.66 -7.00 -16.52
CA PRO A 305 13.49 -7.71 -16.01
C PRO A 305 12.58 -6.85 -15.12
N PHE A 306 11.27 -7.11 -15.19
CA PHE A 306 10.28 -6.54 -14.27
C PHE A 306 9.73 -7.64 -13.35
N ARG A 307 9.70 -7.37 -12.04
CA ARG A 307 9.27 -8.32 -11.00
C ARG A 307 8.10 -7.76 -10.20
N ALA A 308 7.32 -8.63 -9.54
CA ALA A 308 6.31 -8.15 -8.60
C ALA A 308 6.99 -7.39 -7.46
N PHE A 309 6.44 -6.23 -7.14
CA PHE A 309 6.89 -5.42 -6.01
C PHE A 309 5.69 -4.82 -5.31
N ASN A 310 5.66 -4.97 -3.99
CA ASN A 310 4.74 -4.27 -3.13
C ASN A 310 5.56 -3.41 -2.15
N PRO A 311 5.37 -2.08 -2.14
CA PRO A 311 6.17 -1.18 -1.31
C PRO A 311 5.85 -1.27 0.20
N ASP A 312 4.74 -1.90 0.58
CA ASP A 312 4.27 -2.06 1.95
C ASP A 312 4.15 -3.56 2.32
N LEU A 313 4.97 -4.43 1.71
CA LEU A 313 5.11 -5.83 2.11
C LEU A 313 5.89 -5.92 3.43
N ASP A 314 5.18 -5.57 4.49
CA ASP A 314 5.69 -5.39 5.83
C ASP A 314 4.93 -6.24 6.85
N THR A 315 5.58 -6.52 7.98
CA THR A 315 5.06 -7.32 9.08
C THR A 315 3.75 -6.80 9.69
N ARG A 316 3.38 -5.53 9.49
CA ARG A 316 2.06 -4.97 9.86
C ARG A 316 0.92 -5.56 9.05
N ASN A 317 1.20 -6.00 7.82
CA ASN A 317 0.23 -6.48 6.84
C ASN A 317 0.18 -8.02 6.77
N MET A 318 0.62 -8.67 7.86
CA MET A 318 0.70 -10.12 7.98
C MET A 318 0.17 -10.60 9.34
N THR A 319 -0.44 -11.79 9.34
CA THR A 319 -0.81 -12.50 10.57
C THR A 319 0.00 -13.78 10.74
N VAL A 320 0.24 -14.18 11.99
CA VAL A 320 1.05 -15.35 12.34
C VAL A 320 0.38 -16.14 13.45
N HIS A 321 0.50 -17.46 13.40
CA HIS A 321 0.10 -18.32 14.51
C HIS A 321 1.13 -18.21 15.65
N PRO A 322 0.76 -17.69 16.83
CA PRO A 322 1.73 -17.27 17.85
C PRO A 322 2.54 -18.43 18.44
N GLU A 323 2.02 -19.66 18.41
CA GLU A 323 2.73 -20.83 18.97
C GLU A 323 3.63 -21.54 17.97
N THR A 324 3.33 -21.46 16.67
CA THR A 324 4.03 -22.25 15.63
C THR A 324 4.88 -21.38 14.73
N GLY A 325 4.63 -20.07 14.69
CA GLY A 325 5.36 -19.11 13.86
C GLY A 325 4.95 -19.18 12.39
N VAL A 326 3.98 -20.02 12.05
CA VAL A 326 3.44 -20.12 10.68
C VAL A 326 2.70 -18.84 10.36
N ILE A 327 3.12 -18.15 9.30
CA ILE A 327 2.40 -16.98 8.79
C ILE A 327 1.12 -17.49 8.13
N THR A 328 -0.01 -16.93 8.53
CA THR A 328 -1.35 -17.40 8.20
C THR A 328 -2.08 -16.46 7.24
N GLY A 329 -1.57 -15.25 7.04
CA GLY A 329 -2.17 -14.27 6.14
C GLY A 329 -1.20 -13.19 5.69
N VAL A 330 -1.27 -12.81 4.41
CA VAL A 330 -0.70 -11.60 3.82
C VAL A 330 -1.82 -10.87 3.06
N PHE A 331 -2.26 -9.72 3.56
CA PHE A 331 -3.59 -9.19 3.22
C PHE A 331 -3.65 -7.74 2.77
N ASP A 332 -2.54 -6.99 2.80
CA ASP A 332 -2.49 -5.64 2.23
C ASP A 332 -1.59 -5.65 1.00
N LEU A 333 -2.20 -5.89 -0.16
CA LEU A 333 -1.51 -5.96 -1.45
C LEU A 333 -1.83 -4.74 -2.33
N GLU A 334 -2.31 -3.67 -1.72
CA GLU A 334 -2.49 -2.39 -2.39
C GLU A 334 -1.16 -1.88 -2.96
N PHE A 335 -1.23 -1.21 -4.11
CA PHE A 335 -0.08 -0.66 -4.84
C PHE A 335 0.97 -1.70 -5.29
N THR A 336 0.65 -3.00 -5.27
CA THR A 336 1.49 -4.02 -5.92
C THR A 336 1.50 -3.78 -7.43
N ASN A 337 2.68 -3.87 -8.04
CA ASN A 337 2.86 -3.71 -9.47
C ASN A 337 4.01 -4.61 -9.96
N GLY A 338 4.04 -4.93 -11.25
CA GLY A 338 5.30 -5.22 -11.92
C GLY A 338 6.15 -3.96 -11.93
N MET A 339 7.39 -4.04 -11.48
CA MET A 339 8.31 -2.92 -11.28
C MET A 339 9.73 -3.31 -11.72
N PRO A 340 10.66 -2.34 -11.93
CA PRO A 340 12.06 -2.66 -12.15
C PRO A 340 12.59 -3.65 -11.10
N ALA A 341 13.28 -4.70 -11.53
CA ALA A 341 13.70 -5.79 -10.64
C ALA A 341 14.53 -5.35 -9.43
N GLN A 342 15.22 -4.21 -9.55
CA GLN A 342 16.03 -3.62 -8.48
C GLN A 342 15.17 -3.34 -7.23
N PHE A 343 13.91 -2.89 -7.40
CA PHE A 343 13.02 -2.61 -6.26
C PHE A 343 12.68 -3.89 -5.47
N ALA A 344 12.56 -5.02 -6.16
CA ALA A 344 12.30 -6.33 -5.54
C ALA A 344 13.58 -7.02 -5.04
N SER A 345 14.77 -6.53 -5.44
CA SER A 345 16.07 -7.08 -5.05
C SER A 345 16.61 -6.45 -3.76
N ASP A 346 16.14 -5.24 -3.44
CA ASP A 346 16.55 -4.54 -2.22
C ASP A 346 16.02 -5.27 -0.97
N PRO A 347 16.80 -5.31 0.12
CA PRO A 347 16.36 -5.93 1.35
C PRO A 347 15.13 -5.19 1.90
N PRO A 348 14.18 -5.91 2.53
CA PRO A 348 12.98 -5.29 3.08
C PRO A 348 13.32 -4.18 4.07
N LEU A 349 12.82 -2.96 3.84
CA LEU A 349 13.19 -1.78 4.64
C LEU A 349 12.79 -1.91 6.11
N TRP A 350 11.81 -2.75 6.44
CA TRP A 350 11.40 -3.00 7.82
C TRP A 350 12.41 -3.82 8.63
N LEU A 351 13.39 -4.47 7.98
CA LEU A 351 14.55 -5.03 8.66
C LEU A 351 15.53 -3.95 9.12
N ALA A 352 15.47 -2.76 8.51
CA ALA A 352 16.34 -1.67 8.88
C ALA A 352 15.89 -1.09 10.22
N ARG A 353 16.80 -1.04 11.20
CA ARG A 353 16.57 -0.40 12.51
C ARG A 353 16.15 1.08 12.37
N TYR A 354 16.62 1.73 11.32
CA TYR A 354 16.25 3.08 10.93
C TYR A 354 15.97 3.09 9.44
N LEU A 355 14.86 3.72 9.04
CA LEU A 355 14.55 3.89 7.63
C LEU A 355 15.65 4.72 6.95
N PRO A 356 15.96 4.50 5.66
CA PRO A 356 16.97 5.27 4.94
C PRO A 356 16.79 6.79 5.05
N SER A 357 15.54 7.28 5.04
CA SER A 357 15.24 8.70 5.28
C SER A 357 15.68 9.16 6.66
N THR A 358 15.46 8.36 7.70
CA THR A 358 15.90 8.65 9.06
C THR A 358 17.42 8.62 9.17
N CYS A 359 18.09 7.69 8.46
CA CYS A 359 19.55 7.64 8.40
C CYS A 359 20.13 8.89 7.70
N LEU A 360 19.52 9.34 6.60
CA LEU A 360 19.89 10.58 5.91
C LEU A 360 19.69 11.80 6.81
N ASP A 361 18.53 11.91 7.46
CA ASP A 361 18.18 13.01 8.37
C ASP A 361 19.13 13.07 9.58
N ARG A 362 19.57 11.91 10.09
CA ARG A 362 20.53 11.80 11.20
C ARG A 362 21.99 11.94 10.78
N GLY A 363 22.28 12.14 9.49
CA GLY A 363 23.63 12.26 8.97
C GLY A 363 24.45 10.97 9.06
N TYR A 364 23.79 9.80 9.07
CA TYR A 364 24.49 8.50 9.11
C TYR A 364 25.21 8.15 7.80
N PHE A 365 24.93 8.90 6.72
CA PHE A 365 25.58 8.75 5.41
C PHE A 365 26.46 9.95 5.03
N ALA A 366 26.69 10.90 5.96
CA ALA A 366 27.48 12.11 5.73
C ALA A 366 28.96 11.91 6.08
#